data_AF-A0A0H5NVM9-F1
#
_entry.id   AF-A0A0H5NVM9-F1
#
_cell.length_a   1.000
_cell.length_b   1.000
_cell.length_c   1.000
_cell.angle_alpha   90.00
_cell.angle_beta   90.00
_cell.angle_gamma   90.00
#
_symmetry.space_group_name_H-M   'P 1'
#
loop_
_entity.id
_entity.type
_entity.pdbx_description
1 polymer ?
#
loop_
_entity_poly.entity_id
_entity_poly.type
_entity_poly.pdbx_seq_one_letter_code
_entity_poly.pdbx_strand_id
1 'polypeptide(L)'
;MRYHGIATREPKDLDLITDEPVAEADTYWHPSMGDWWPDGTSRFATLDELYTIKLSHAYWELRNGSWDKHMADLVVLQDAGAKAIDPLHDLLYAVWELEHGRKVVDLTKEADEFFSDAVQRKYDHDSLHESVAYGDRPIYEECLKDGRTVLMDMAKVWAMPVERQIQLFREEVYVTALERIVIPSDYTASPRGAYAWALRRTITSLTKGRSARFLAENYKTFRIPDVDYVKRHLSRSDRLRPFEG
;
A
#
# COMPACT_ATOMS: atom_id res chain seq x y z
N MET A 1 -13.38 1.58 -17.11
CA MET A 1 -12.24 1.98 -17.98
C MET A 1 -12.64 2.21 -19.44
N ARG A 2 -13.46 1.33 -20.05
CA ARG A 2 -13.83 1.38 -21.49
C ARG A 2 -14.64 2.64 -21.84
N TYR A 3 -15.59 2.98 -20.98
CA TYR A 3 -16.45 4.15 -21.12
C TYR A 3 -15.66 5.49 -21.15
N HIS A 4 -14.55 5.56 -20.40
CA HIS A 4 -13.73 6.77 -20.29
C HIS A 4 -12.71 6.93 -21.42
N GLY A 5 -12.74 6.08 -22.46
CA GLY A 5 -11.84 6.19 -23.61
C GLY A 5 -10.36 5.95 -23.30
N ILE A 6 -10.05 5.29 -22.18
CA ILE A 6 -8.67 5.06 -21.76
C ILE A 6 -8.10 3.86 -22.52
N ALA A 7 -7.30 4.15 -23.55
CA ALA A 7 -6.84 3.19 -24.56
C ALA A 7 -5.68 2.27 -24.14
N THR A 8 -5.32 2.20 -22.86
CA THR A 8 -4.14 1.45 -22.40
C THR A 8 -4.35 -0.07 -22.35
N ARG A 9 -5.60 -0.54 -22.35
CA ARG A 9 -6.02 -1.95 -22.48
C ARG A 9 -7.46 -2.04 -22.99
N GLU A 10 -7.82 -3.10 -23.72
CA GLU A 10 -9.25 -3.42 -23.95
C GLU A 10 -9.87 -3.91 -22.63
N PRO A 11 -10.81 -3.17 -22.03
CA PRO A 11 -11.46 -3.58 -20.78
C PRO A 11 -12.56 -4.60 -21.10
N LYS A 12 -12.58 -5.70 -20.35
CA LYS A 12 -13.49 -6.84 -20.57
C LYS A 12 -14.86 -6.64 -19.93
N ASP A 13 -14.96 -5.66 -19.04
CA ASP A 13 -16.05 -5.39 -18.11
C ASP A 13 -16.48 -3.91 -18.20
N LEU A 14 -17.79 -3.67 -18.04
CA LEU A 14 -18.36 -2.34 -17.83
C LEU A 14 -18.47 -2.07 -16.32
N ASP A 15 -18.00 -0.91 -15.86
CA ASP A 15 -18.11 -0.51 -14.45
C ASP A 15 -19.44 0.26 -14.24
N LEU A 16 -20.48 -0.43 -13.78
CA LEU A 16 -21.83 0.12 -13.59
C LEU A 16 -22.13 0.37 -12.11
N ILE A 17 -22.77 1.49 -11.83
CA ILE A 17 -23.43 1.75 -10.54
C ILE A 17 -24.89 1.36 -10.73
N THR A 18 -25.31 0.28 -10.09
CA THR A 18 -26.64 -0.32 -10.21
C THR A 18 -26.92 -1.28 -9.07
N ASP A 19 -28.15 -1.24 -8.56
CA ASP A 19 -28.70 -2.15 -7.55
C ASP A 19 -29.17 -3.49 -8.17
N GLU A 20 -29.32 -3.54 -9.49
CA GLU A 20 -29.59 -4.76 -10.24
C GLU A 20 -28.31 -5.38 -10.83
N PRO A 21 -28.07 -6.70 -10.66
CA PRO A 21 -26.97 -7.38 -11.32
C PRO A 21 -27.11 -7.31 -12.85
N VAL A 22 -26.04 -6.89 -13.54
CA VAL A 22 -26.01 -6.81 -15.01
C VAL A 22 -24.99 -7.82 -15.54
N ALA A 23 -25.42 -8.65 -16.49
CA ALA A 23 -24.54 -9.62 -17.13
C ALA A 23 -23.38 -8.91 -17.83
N GLU A 24 -22.15 -9.44 -17.67
CA GLU A 24 -20.92 -8.90 -18.28
C GLU A 24 -20.49 -7.49 -17.80
N ALA A 25 -21.02 -7.05 -16.65
CA ALA A 25 -20.61 -5.81 -15.99
C ALA A 25 -20.18 -6.06 -14.54
N ASP A 26 -19.20 -5.28 -14.09
CA ASP A 26 -18.88 -5.14 -12.67
C ASP A 26 -19.87 -4.12 -12.08
N THR A 27 -20.76 -4.58 -11.21
CA THR A 27 -21.79 -3.75 -10.56
C THR A 27 -21.33 -3.31 -9.18
N TYR A 28 -21.37 -2.01 -8.91
CA TYR A 28 -20.97 -1.41 -7.64
C TYR A 28 -22.19 -0.77 -6.97
N TRP A 29 -22.77 -1.46 -5.99
CA TRP A 29 -23.84 -0.93 -5.15
C TRP A 29 -23.93 -1.69 -3.83
N HIS A 30 -24.25 -0.99 -2.74
CA HIS A 30 -24.51 -1.54 -1.42
C HIS A 30 -25.61 -0.71 -0.74
N PRO A 31 -26.51 -1.29 0.08
CA PRO A 31 -27.62 -0.53 0.69
C PRO A 31 -27.19 0.71 1.49
N SER A 32 -26.01 0.68 2.11
CA SER A 32 -25.45 1.85 2.83
C SER A 32 -25.02 3.00 1.91
N MET A 33 -25.05 2.80 0.60
CA MET A 33 -24.74 3.81 -0.41
C MET A 33 -26.00 4.45 -0.98
N GLY A 34 -27.21 4.09 -0.53
CA GLY A 34 -28.48 4.61 -1.07
C GLY A 34 -28.59 6.15 -1.04
N ASP A 35 -27.95 6.82 -0.09
CA ASP A 35 -27.89 8.29 -0.05
C ASP A 35 -26.98 8.88 -1.15
N TRP A 36 -25.95 8.11 -1.56
CA TRP A 36 -24.98 8.51 -2.57
C TRP A 36 -25.41 8.09 -3.99
N TRP A 37 -25.89 6.86 -4.12
CA TRP A 37 -26.47 6.26 -5.31
C TRP A 37 -27.88 5.75 -4.97
N PRO A 38 -28.92 6.59 -5.14
CA PRO A 38 -30.31 6.23 -4.86
C PRO A 38 -30.74 4.94 -5.56
N ASP A 39 -31.68 4.23 -4.94
CA ASP A 39 -32.30 3.03 -5.51
C ASP A 39 -32.77 3.28 -6.96
N GLY A 40 -32.53 2.31 -7.84
CA GLY A 40 -32.77 2.45 -9.28
C GLY A 40 -31.76 3.31 -10.04
N THR A 41 -30.66 3.75 -9.41
CA THR A 41 -29.54 4.36 -10.15
C THR A 41 -28.96 3.34 -11.11
N SER A 42 -28.93 3.64 -12.41
CA SER A 42 -28.27 2.79 -13.41
C SER A 42 -27.47 3.67 -14.37
N ARG A 43 -26.15 3.74 -14.14
CA ARG A 43 -25.23 4.50 -15.00
C ARG A 43 -23.79 4.01 -14.88
N PHE A 44 -22.94 4.46 -15.79
CA PHE A 44 -21.50 4.29 -15.65
C PHE A 44 -20.97 5.13 -14.49
N ALA A 45 -19.98 4.57 -13.77
CA ALA A 45 -19.19 5.34 -12.82
C ALA A 45 -18.43 6.46 -13.54
N THR A 46 -18.42 7.66 -12.95
CA THR A 46 -17.52 8.73 -13.39
C THR A 46 -16.07 8.31 -13.18
N LEU A 47 -15.14 9.07 -13.76
CA LEU A 47 -13.71 8.77 -13.65
C LEU A 47 -13.25 8.78 -12.17
N ASP A 48 -13.69 9.79 -11.41
CA ASP A 48 -13.37 9.98 -9.99
C ASP A 48 -14.04 8.91 -9.10
N GLU A 49 -15.30 8.53 -9.39
CA GLU A 49 -15.97 7.42 -8.69
C GLU A 49 -15.25 6.10 -8.94
N LEU A 50 -14.91 5.79 -10.18
CA LEU A 50 -14.20 4.55 -10.53
C LEU A 50 -12.83 4.48 -9.85
N TYR A 51 -12.10 5.60 -9.83
CA TYR A 51 -10.85 5.70 -9.09
C TYR A 51 -11.06 5.47 -7.59
N THR A 52 -12.07 6.11 -6.99
CA THR A 52 -12.37 5.99 -5.56
C THR A 52 -12.79 4.56 -5.17
N ILE A 53 -13.57 3.88 -6.01
CA ILE A 53 -13.92 2.46 -5.87
C ILE A 53 -12.67 1.58 -5.82
N LYS A 54 -11.77 1.74 -6.80
CA LYS A 54 -10.54 0.93 -6.85
C LYS A 54 -9.58 1.28 -5.71
N LEU A 55 -9.49 2.55 -5.34
CA LEU A 55 -8.59 3.02 -4.28
C LEU A 55 -9.05 2.51 -2.91
N SER A 56 -10.35 2.59 -2.63
CA SER A 56 -10.91 2.06 -1.39
C SER A 56 -10.70 0.56 -1.26
N HIS A 57 -10.76 -0.22 -2.35
CA HIS A 57 -10.52 -1.66 -2.32
C HIS A 57 -9.02 -2.04 -2.23
N ALA A 58 -8.08 -1.14 -2.54
CA ALA A 58 -6.64 -1.44 -2.65
C ALA A 58 -6.02 -2.07 -1.38
N TYR A 59 -6.69 -1.97 -0.24
CA TYR A 59 -6.22 -2.48 1.05
C TYR A 59 -6.51 -3.97 1.28
N TRP A 60 -7.36 -4.59 0.45
CA TRP A 60 -7.73 -6.00 0.53
C TRP A 60 -7.12 -6.81 -0.60
N GLU A 61 -6.40 -7.86 -0.21
CA GLU A 61 -5.82 -8.83 -1.12
C GLU A 61 -6.74 -10.04 -1.26
N LEU A 62 -7.61 -10.03 -2.28
CA LEU A 62 -8.54 -11.12 -2.53
C LEU A 62 -7.86 -12.32 -3.20
N ARG A 63 -8.39 -13.52 -2.92
CA ARG A 63 -7.86 -14.79 -3.46
C ARG A 63 -7.99 -14.93 -4.98
N ASN A 64 -8.82 -14.10 -5.61
CA ASN A 64 -9.01 -14.07 -7.06
C ASN A 64 -7.85 -13.42 -7.82
N GLY A 65 -6.82 -12.90 -7.12
CA GLY A 65 -5.65 -12.28 -7.74
C GLY A 65 -5.93 -10.92 -8.39
N SER A 66 -7.05 -10.26 -8.07
CA SER A 66 -7.44 -9.00 -8.71
C SER A 66 -6.59 -7.79 -8.30
N TRP A 67 -5.77 -7.92 -7.24
CA TRP A 67 -5.05 -6.79 -6.65
C TRP A 67 -4.12 -6.08 -7.65
N ASP A 68 -3.31 -6.84 -8.40
CA ASP A 68 -2.38 -6.25 -9.38
C ASP A 68 -3.13 -5.50 -10.51
N LYS A 69 -4.31 -6.02 -10.93
CA LYS A 69 -5.20 -5.34 -11.88
C LYS A 69 -5.69 -4.02 -11.30
N HIS A 70 -6.16 -4.01 -10.06
CA HIS A 70 -6.67 -2.81 -9.40
C HIS A 70 -5.59 -1.74 -9.25
N MET A 71 -4.39 -2.11 -8.81
CA MET A 71 -3.29 -1.16 -8.67
C MET A 71 -2.79 -0.61 -10.02
N ALA A 72 -2.78 -1.44 -11.07
CA ALA A 72 -2.50 -0.97 -12.43
C ALA A 72 -3.57 0.01 -12.93
N ASP A 73 -4.85 -0.28 -12.68
CA ASP A 73 -5.96 0.60 -13.02
C ASP A 73 -5.85 1.95 -12.27
N LEU A 74 -5.41 1.97 -11.01
CA LEU A 74 -5.19 3.23 -10.27
C LEU A 74 -4.22 4.16 -10.99
N VAL A 75 -3.08 3.62 -11.46
CA VAL A 75 -2.08 4.42 -12.20
C VAL A 75 -2.70 5.00 -13.47
N VAL A 76 -3.43 4.18 -14.22
CA VAL A 76 -4.07 4.57 -15.47
C VAL A 76 -5.14 5.66 -15.25
N LEU A 77 -5.94 5.53 -14.18
CA LEU A 77 -6.96 6.51 -13.82
C LEU A 77 -6.34 7.83 -13.35
N GLN A 78 -5.25 7.78 -12.58
CA GLN A 78 -4.49 8.97 -12.19
C GLN A 78 -3.89 9.69 -13.40
N ASP A 79 -3.34 8.94 -14.36
CA ASP A 79 -2.82 9.52 -15.61
C ASP A 79 -3.93 10.18 -16.45
N ALA A 80 -5.17 9.70 -16.33
CA ALA A 80 -6.35 10.31 -16.93
C ALA A 80 -6.91 11.50 -16.13
N GLY A 81 -6.29 11.87 -15.00
CA GLY A 81 -6.67 13.02 -14.18
C GLY A 81 -7.72 12.74 -13.10
N ALA A 82 -8.00 11.47 -12.80
CA ALA A 82 -8.95 11.08 -11.75
C ALA A 82 -8.50 11.58 -10.36
N LYS A 83 -9.48 11.92 -9.53
CA LYS A 83 -9.28 12.35 -8.14
C LYS A 83 -10.12 11.51 -7.18
N ALA A 84 -9.59 11.29 -5.97
CA ALA A 84 -10.34 10.63 -4.91
C ALA A 84 -11.51 11.52 -4.46
N ILE A 85 -12.65 10.89 -4.22
CA ILE A 85 -13.81 11.50 -3.58
C ILE A 85 -13.83 11.03 -2.13
N ASP A 86 -13.33 11.84 -1.20
CA ASP A 86 -13.14 11.44 0.21
C ASP A 86 -14.40 10.88 0.88
N PRO A 87 -15.58 11.52 0.78
CA PRO A 87 -16.78 10.97 1.41
C PRO A 87 -17.18 9.59 0.86
N LEU A 88 -16.99 9.37 -0.44
CA LEU A 88 -17.26 8.09 -1.08
C LEU A 88 -16.23 7.04 -0.67
N HIS A 89 -14.95 7.43 -0.54
CA HIS A 89 -13.89 6.54 -0.05
C HIS A 89 -14.23 5.97 1.34
N ASP A 90 -14.65 6.83 2.27
CA ASP A 90 -15.00 6.43 3.63
C ASP A 90 -16.21 5.48 3.66
N LEU A 91 -17.24 5.77 2.85
CA LEU A 91 -18.41 4.89 2.70
C LEU A 91 -18.02 3.52 2.15
N LEU A 92 -17.22 3.49 1.07
CA LEU A 92 -16.74 2.25 0.47
C LEU A 92 -15.85 1.44 1.42
N TYR A 93 -14.94 2.10 2.14
CA TYR A 93 -14.07 1.44 3.11
C TYR A 93 -14.88 0.71 4.19
N ALA A 94 -15.95 1.32 4.70
CA ALA A 94 -16.84 0.67 5.66
C ALA A 94 -17.55 -0.56 5.06
N VAL A 95 -17.97 -0.49 3.79
CA VAL A 95 -18.55 -1.64 3.09
C VAL A 95 -17.53 -2.76 2.90
N TRP A 96 -16.32 -2.46 2.47
CA TRP A 96 -15.26 -3.47 2.31
C TRP A 96 -14.88 -4.13 3.64
N GLU A 97 -14.91 -3.40 4.77
CA GLU A 97 -14.71 -4.03 6.09
C GLU A 97 -15.82 -5.03 6.46
N LEU A 98 -17.06 -4.78 6.03
CA LEU A 98 -18.18 -5.72 6.24
C LEU A 98 -18.03 -6.95 5.34
N GLU A 99 -17.65 -6.75 4.07
CA GLU A 99 -17.57 -7.83 3.07
C GLU A 99 -16.30 -8.68 3.18
N HIS A 100 -15.17 -8.07 3.51
CA HIS A 100 -13.85 -8.70 3.47
C HIS A 100 -13.18 -8.78 4.84
N GLY A 101 -13.84 -8.24 5.87
CA GLY A 101 -13.34 -8.22 7.23
C GLY A 101 -12.46 -7.02 7.54
N ARG A 102 -12.44 -6.66 8.82
CA ARG A 102 -11.62 -5.57 9.34
C ARG A 102 -10.15 -5.87 9.22
N LYS A 103 -9.39 -4.84 8.86
CA LYS A 103 -7.94 -4.92 8.80
C LYS A 103 -7.36 -4.88 10.21
N VAL A 104 -6.99 -6.05 10.75
CA VAL A 104 -6.30 -6.14 12.04
C VAL A 104 -4.82 -5.86 11.81
N VAL A 105 -4.44 -4.58 11.88
CA VAL A 105 -3.02 -4.17 12.00
C VAL A 105 -2.84 -3.57 13.38
N ASP A 106 -2.09 -4.27 14.23
CA ASP A 106 -1.68 -3.75 15.52
C ASP A 106 -0.34 -3.01 15.36
N LEU A 107 -0.41 -1.68 15.26
CA LEU A 107 0.76 -0.81 15.14
C LEU A 107 1.40 -0.52 16.52
N THR A 108 0.81 -1.03 17.59
CA THR A 108 1.26 -0.85 18.98
C THR A 108 1.90 -2.10 19.57
N LYS A 109 1.80 -3.25 18.89
CA LYS A 109 2.63 -4.42 19.13
C LYS A 109 4.07 -4.07 18.75
N GLU A 110 4.74 -3.47 19.71
CA GLU A 110 6.19 -3.23 19.69
C GLU A 110 6.89 -4.59 19.49
N ALA A 111 8.10 -4.51 18.90
CA ALA A 111 8.94 -5.59 18.37
C ALA A 111 8.46 -7.02 18.65
N ASP A 112 8.51 -7.49 19.86
CA ASP A 112 8.17 -8.81 20.38
C ASP A 112 7.08 -9.62 19.63
N GLU A 113 5.87 -9.09 19.35
CA GLU A 113 4.80 -9.86 18.67
C GLU A 113 4.72 -9.67 17.15
N PHE A 114 5.29 -8.61 16.59
CA PHE A 114 5.51 -8.52 15.14
C PHE A 114 6.69 -9.40 14.73
N PHE A 115 7.55 -9.75 15.71
CA PHE A 115 8.80 -10.48 15.55
C PHE A 115 8.67 -11.96 15.91
N SER A 116 7.55 -12.40 16.49
CA SER A 116 7.20 -13.83 16.65
C SER A 116 6.75 -14.50 15.34
N ASP A 117 6.68 -13.74 14.23
CA ASP A 117 6.53 -14.32 12.89
C ASP A 117 7.71 -15.29 12.65
N ALA A 118 7.48 -16.41 11.96
CA ALA A 118 8.49 -17.45 11.71
C ALA A 118 9.61 -17.00 10.73
N VAL A 119 9.91 -15.69 10.70
CA VAL A 119 10.91 -15.04 9.87
C VAL A 119 12.28 -15.35 10.45
N GLN A 120 13.07 -16.10 9.70
CA GLN A 120 14.47 -16.34 10.02
C GLN A 120 15.29 -15.07 9.77
N ARG A 121 15.46 -14.25 10.81
CA ARG A 121 16.22 -12.99 10.73
C ARG A 121 17.72 -13.25 10.82
N LYS A 122 18.45 -12.66 9.87
CA LYS A 122 19.93 -12.62 9.91
C LYS A 122 20.46 -11.37 10.61
N TYR A 123 19.75 -10.25 10.47
CA TYR A 123 20.13 -8.96 11.01
C TYR A 123 18.97 -8.34 11.80
N ASP A 124 19.32 -7.49 12.76
CA ASP A 124 18.41 -6.59 13.45
C ASP A 124 17.67 -5.67 12.45
N HIS A 125 16.37 -5.50 12.65
CA HIS A 125 15.50 -4.74 11.73
C HIS A 125 15.91 -3.27 11.64
N ASP A 126 16.25 -2.64 12.77
CA ASP A 126 16.67 -1.24 12.80
C ASP A 126 18.00 -1.05 12.06
N SER A 127 18.92 -2.02 12.15
CA SER A 127 20.18 -2.00 11.40
C SER A 127 19.98 -2.09 9.88
N LEU A 128 18.88 -2.71 9.42
CA LEU A 128 18.54 -2.73 8.00
C LEU A 128 18.10 -1.35 7.52
N HIS A 129 17.35 -0.59 8.33
CA HIS A 129 17.00 0.80 8.02
C HIS A 129 18.26 1.66 7.82
N GLU A 130 19.27 1.53 8.67
CA GLU A 130 20.55 2.23 8.54
C GLU A 130 21.25 1.92 7.20
N SER A 131 21.19 0.66 6.76
CA SER A 131 21.81 0.22 5.52
C SER A 131 21.14 0.77 4.25
N VAL A 132 19.87 1.19 4.32
CA VAL A 132 19.11 1.72 3.18
C VAL A 132 18.79 3.21 3.29
N ALA A 133 19.16 3.85 4.40
CA ALA A 133 18.82 5.22 4.74
C ALA A 133 19.14 6.22 3.62
N TYR A 134 18.25 7.19 3.40
CA TYR A 134 18.51 8.26 2.42
C TYR A 134 19.64 9.21 2.85
N GLY A 135 19.87 9.35 4.17
CA GLY A 135 20.94 10.16 4.76
C GLY A 135 21.88 9.33 5.63
N ASP A 136 22.47 10.00 6.64
CA ASP A 136 23.33 9.36 7.64
C ASP A 136 22.54 8.52 8.65
N ARG A 137 21.25 8.86 8.85
CA ARG A 137 20.32 8.22 9.78
C ARG A 137 19.00 7.90 9.07
N PRO A 138 18.31 6.81 9.45
CA PRO A 138 16.96 6.51 8.98
C PRO A 138 15.95 7.63 9.28
N ILE A 139 14.93 7.77 8.45
CA ILE A 139 13.95 8.86 8.57
C ILE A 139 12.98 8.61 9.74
N TYR A 140 12.70 7.34 10.05
CA TYR A 140 11.77 7.01 11.13
C TYR A 140 12.22 7.59 12.49
N GLU A 141 13.53 7.74 12.70
CA GLU A 141 14.09 8.29 13.93
C GLU A 141 13.67 9.75 14.18
N GLU A 142 13.40 10.53 13.12
CA GLU A 142 12.87 11.90 13.22
C GLU A 142 11.40 11.92 13.70
N CYS A 143 10.73 10.76 13.58
CA CYS A 143 9.30 10.61 13.82
C CYS A 143 8.98 9.79 15.07
N LEU A 144 9.95 9.45 15.91
CA LEU A 144 9.69 8.77 17.17
C LEU A 144 9.05 9.71 18.19
N LYS A 145 8.21 9.16 19.08
CA LYS A 145 7.74 9.89 20.26
C LYS A 145 8.91 10.16 21.21
N ASP A 146 8.86 11.28 21.90
CA ASP A 146 9.95 11.71 22.78
C ASP A 146 10.23 10.66 23.86
N GLY A 147 11.49 10.23 23.95
CA GLY A 147 11.93 9.18 24.88
C GLY A 147 11.51 7.75 24.51
N ARG A 148 11.02 7.51 23.29
CA ARG A 148 10.66 6.18 22.77
C ARG A 148 11.61 5.77 21.66
N THR A 149 11.88 4.47 21.56
CA THR A 149 12.76 3.87 20.55
C THR A 149 12.01 3.26 19.36
N VAL A 150 10.76 2.84 19.57
CA VAL A 150 9.95 2.15 18.56
C VAL A 150 8.66 2.92 18.22
N LEU A 151 8.05 3.58 19.21
CA LEU A 151 6.73 4.18 19.04
C LEU A 151 6.76 5.42 18.14
N MET A 152 6.21 5.27 16.94
CA MET A 152 6.06 6.35 15.96
C MET A 152 5.03 7.41 16.37
N ASP A 153 5.36 8.67 16.12
CA ASP A 153 4.49 9.82 16.15
C ASP A 153 4.00 10.14 14.74
N MET A 154 2.79 9.66 14.41
CA MET A 154 2.20 9.89 13.09
C MET A 154 1.95 11.39 12.81
N ALA A 155 1.81 12.24 13.84
CA ALA A 155 1.67 13.68 13.60
C ALA A 155 2.96 14.27 13.03
N LYS A 156 4.13 13.83 13.52
CA LYS A 156 5.43 14.20 12.94
C LYS A 156 5.54 13.71 11.49
N VAL A 157 5.15 12.46 11.23
CA VAL A 157 5.16 11.89 9.86
C VAL A 157 4.36 12.76 8.90
N TRP A 158 3.12 13.08 9.26
CA TRP A 158 2.21 13.82 8.37
C TRP A 158 2.51 15.32 8.26
N ALA A 159 3.37 15.86 9.13
CA ALA A 159 3.85 17.24 9.06
C ALA A 159 5.06 17.40 8.12
N MET A 160 5.75 16.31 7.75
CA MET A 160 6.88 16.36 6.83
C MET A 160 6.46 16.72 5.40
N PRO A 161 7.37 17.24 4.55
CA PRO A 161 7.13 17.35 3.11
C PRO A 161 6.77 16.00 2.48
N VAL A 162 5.92 16.00 1.45
CA VAL A 162 5.40 14.76 0.81
C VAL A 162 6.54 13.86 0.32
N GLU A 163 7.59 14.44 -0.25
CA GLU A 163 8.77 13.70 -0.71
C GLU A 163 9.46 12.96 0.43
N ARG A 164 9.52 13.56 1.62
CA ARG A 164 10.11 12.94 2.82
C ARG A 164 9.21 11.84 3.38
N GLN A 165 7.89 12.02 3.32
CA GLN A 165 6.93 10.95 3.63
C GLN A 165 7.12 9.75 2.69
N ILE A 166 7.28 9.99 1.38
CA ILE A 166 7.55 8.94 0.40
C ILE A 166 8.84 8.19 0.73
N GLN A 167 9.92 8.91 1.04
CA GLN A 167 11.19 8.30 1.42
C GLN A 167 11.06 7.44 2.69
N LEU A 168 10.35 7.92 3.73
CA LEU A 168 10.12 7.16 4.97
C LEU A 168 9.43 5.83 4.68
N PHE A 169 8.35 5.84 3.91
CA PHE A 169 7.65 4.60 3.56
C PHE A 169 8.46 3.72 2.61
N ARG A 170 9.32 4.28 1.76
CA ARG A 170 10.23 3.50 0.91
C ARG A 170 11.29 2.76 1.73
N GLU A 171 11.85 3.38 2.78
CA GLU A 171 12.78 2.72 3.70
C GLU A 171 12.16 1.44 4.27
N GLU A 172 10.90 1.52 4.74
CA GLU A 172 10.17 0.36 5.25
C GLU A 172 9.95 -0.73 4.19
N VAL A 173 9.62 -0.35 2.96
CA VAL A 173 9.46 -1.31 1.84
C VAL A 173 10.81 -1.96 1.49
N TYR A 174 11.91 -1.21 1.52
CA TYR A 174 13.26 -1.76 1.29
C TYR A 174 13.64 -2.75 2.38
N VAL A 175 13.48 -2.38 3.65
CA VAL A 175 13.79 -3.25 4.78
C VAL A 175 12.95 -4.52 4.71
N THR A 176 11.64 -4.40 4.49
CA THR A 176 10.75 -5.56 4.34
C THR A 176 11.18 -6.48 3.19
N ALA A 177 11.57 -5.93 2.04
CA ALA A 177 12.03 -6.71 0.89
C ALA A 177 13.37 -7.42 1.19
N LEU A 178 14.29 -6.75 1.88
CA LEU A 178 15.59 -7.27 2.28
C LEU A 178 15.43 -8.40 3.30
N GLU A 179 14.75 -8.11 4.41
CA GLU A 179 14.57 -8.99 5.56
C GLU A 179 13.85 -10.28 5.18
N ARG A 180 12.79 -10.18 4.38
CA ARG A 180 11.88 -11.31 4.15
C ARG A 180 12.16 -12.12 2.89
N ILE A 181 12.89 -11.57 1.91
CA ILE A 181 13.13 -12.24 0.61
C ILE A 181 14.60 -12.21 0.21
N VAL A 182 15.20 -11.03 0.06
CA VAL A 182 16.53 -10.92 -0.56
C VAL A 182 17.59 -11.62 0.31
N ILE A 183 17.68 -11.27 1.59
CA ILE A 183 18.69 -11.81 2.50
C ILE A 183 18.46 -13.31 2.77
N PRO A 184 17.22 -13.78 3.06
CA PRO A 184 16.96 -15.22 3.22
C PRO A 184 17.28 -16.06 1.98
N SER A 185 17.15 -15.47 0.78
CA SER A 185 17.51 -16.14 -0.48
C SER A 185 19.02 -16.15 -0.79
N ASP A 186 19.85 -15.65 0.12
CA ASP A 186 21.27 -15.38 -0.11
C ASP A 186 21.50 -14.53 -1.38
N TYR A 187 20.69 -13.48 -1.52
CA TYR A 187 20.73 -12.52 -2.63
C TYR A 187 20.47 -13.12 -4.03
N THR A 188 19.88 -14.32 -4.11
CA THR A 188 19.53 -14.96 -5.39
C THR A 188 18.14 -14.55 -5.92
N ALA A 189 17.25 -14.10 -5.04
CA ALA A 189 15.91 -13.65 -5.43
C ALA A 189 15.96 -12.33 -6.22
N SER A 190 15.00 -12.14 -7.13
CA SER A 190 14.85 -10.88 -7.88
C SER A 190 14.57 -9.70 -6.95
N PRO A 191 15.44 -8.67 -6.90
CA PRO A 191 15.20 -7.48 -6.07
C PRO A 191 13.90 -6.77 -6.46
N ARG A 192 13.59 -6.69 -7.76
CA ARG A 192 12.34 -6.10 -8.23
C ARG A 192 11.12 -6.90 -7.75
N GLY A 193 11.20 -8.23 -7.78
CA GLY A 193 10.12 -9.10 -7.28
C GLY A 193 9.93 -8.96 -5.77
N ALA A 194 11.04 -8.95 -5.02
CA ALA A 194 11.03 -8.75 -3.57
C ALA A 194 10.42 -7.40 -3.17
N TYR A 195 10.81 -6.33 -3.87
CA TYR A 195 10.27 -5.00 -3.65
C TYR A 195 8.77 -4.90 -3.96
N ALA A 196 8.33 -5.45 -5.10
CA ALA A 196 6.90 -5.46 -5.47
C ALA A 196 6.06 -6.23 -4.44
N TRP A 197 6.58 -7.37 -3.96
CA TRP A 197 5.96 -8.12 -2.87
C TRP A 197 5.89 -7.30 -1.58
N ALA A 198 7.00 -6.68 -1.17
CA ALA A 198 7.06 -5.87 0.04
C ALA A 198 6.06 -4.71 -0.02
N LEU A 199 6.01 -3.94 -1.11
CA LEU A 199 5.07 -2.84 -1.28
C LEU A 199 3.62 -3.31 -1.16
N ARG A 200 3.28 -4.44 -1.78
CA ARG A 200 1.95 -5.06 -1.66
C ARG A 200 1.64 -5.37 -0.20
N ARG A 201 2.54 -6.04 0.53
CA ARG A 201 2.37 -6.33 1.97
C ARG A 201 2.25 -5.05 2.80
N THR A 202 3.02 -4.00 2.49
CA THR A 202 2.94 -2.72 3.20
C THR A 202 1.55 -2.11 3.05
N ILE A 203 0.99 -2.13 1.84
CA ILE A 203 -0.37 -1.64 1.56
C ILE A 203 -1.44 -2.54 2.18
N THR A 204 -1.33 -3.86 2.09
CA THR A 204 -2.43 -4.80 2.43
C THR A 204 -2.37 -5.36 3.84
N SER A 205 -1.25 -5.27 4.55
CA SER A 205 -1.08 -5.95 5.84
C SER A 205 -0.23 -5.23 6.88
N LEU A 206 0.77 -4.42 6.49
CA LEU A 206 1.68 -3.78 7.47
C LEU A 206 1.23 -2.38 7.90
N THR A 207 0.37 -1.72 7.12
CA THR A 207 -0.15 -0.38 7.44
C THR A 207 -1.68 -0.37 7.41
N LYS A 208 -2.31 0.68 7.96
CA LYS A 208 -3.77 0.89 7.90
C LYS A 208 -4.10 2.38 7.82
N GLY A 209 -5.38 2.70 7.58
CA GLY A 209 -5.88 4.07 7.56
C GLY A 209 -5.08 4.97 6.62
N ARG A 210 -4.71 6.17 7.11
CA ARG A 210 -4.00 7.18 6.33
C ARG A 210 -2.69 6.69 5.69
N SER A 211 -1.94 5.81 6.36
CA SER A 211 -0.68 5.26 5.80
C SER A 211 -0.93 4.34 4.60
N ALA A 212 -1.87 3.40 4.72
CA ALA A 212 -2.22 2.50 3.63
C ALA A 212 -2.80 3.28 2.44
N ARG A 213 -3.65 4.27 2.73
CA ARG A 213 -4.20 5.18 1.74
C ARG A 213 -3.12 5.97 1.01
N PHE A 214 -2.19 6.58 1.75
CA PHE A 214 -1.07 7.34 1.19
C PHE A 214 -0.23 6.50 0.23
N LEU A 215 0.09 5.25 0.60
CA LEU A 215 0.82 4.32 -0.26
C LEU A 215 0.05 3.96 -1.54
N ALA A 216 -1.25 3.72 -1.43
CA ALA A 216 -2.10 3.37 -2.57
C ALA A 216 -2.31 4.56 -3.53
N GLU A 217 -2.55 5.76 -3.00
CA GLU A 217 -2.65 6.99 -3.78
C GLU A 217 -1.32 7.33 -4.47
N ASN A 218 -0.19 7.03 -3.84
CA ASN A 218 1.13 7.27 -4.43
C ASN A 218 1.72 6.02 -5.10
N TYR A 219 0.90 5.00 -5.41
CA TYR A 219 1.39 3.72 -5.94
C TYR A 219 2.19 3.89 -7.23
N LYS A 220 1.83 4.85 -8.10
CA LYS A 220 2.63 5.19 -9.30
C LYS A 220 4.09 5.54 -8.95
N THR A 221 4.31 6.23 -7.85
CA THR A 221 5.63 6.61 -7.35
C THR A 221 6.30 5.43 -6.63
N PHE A 222 5.54 4.68 -5.83
CA PHE A 222 6.10 3.56 -5.08
C PHE A 222 6.40 2.33 -5.92
N ARG A 223 5.69 2.04 -7.02
CA ARG A 223 5.83 0.78 -7.79
C ARG A 223 7.21 0.53 -8.39
N ILE A 224 8.08 1.55 -8.40
CA ILE A 224 9.48 1.45 -8.83
C ILE A 224 10.34 2.01 -7.70
N PRO A 225 11.35 1.25 -7.21
CA PRO A 225 12.30 1.78 -6.25
C PRO A 225 13.08 2.93 -6.89
N ASP A 226 13.28 4.04 -6.18
CA ASP A 226 14.02 5.19 -6.73
C ASP A 226 15.54 4.96 -6.74
N VAL A 227 16.02 3.92 -6.06
CA VAL A 227 17.42 3.55 -5.91
C VAL A 227 17.59 2.04 -6.04
N ASP A 228 18.80 1.61 -6.36
CA ASP A 228 19.20 0.21 -6.17
C ASP A 228 19.41 -0.06 -4.67
N TYR A 229 18.31 -0.43 -3.99
CA TYR A 229 18.29 -0.60 -2.54
C TYR A 229 19.17 -1.77 -2.07
N VAL A 230 19.37 -2.79 -2.91
CA VAL A 230 20.27 -3.93 -2.60
C VAL A 230 21.71 -3.48 -2.68
N LYS A 231 22.11 -2.77 -3.75
CA LYS A 231 23.46 -2.20 -3.83
C LYS A 231 23.73 -1.22 -2.71
N ARG A 232 22.75 -0.38 -2.34
CA ARG A 232 22.87 0.54 -1.21
C ARG A 232 23.10 -0.21 0.10
N HIS A 233 22.26 -1.20 0.40
CA HIS A 233 22.39 -2.07 1.56
C HIS A 233 23.79 -2.70 1.64
N LEU A 234 24.25 -3.33 0.55
CA LEU A 234 25.57 -3.97 0.49
C LEU A 234 26.72 -2.97 0.67
N SER A 235 26.59 -1.74 0.15
CA SER A 235 27.60 -0.69 0.34
C SER A 235 27.69 -0.15 1.76
N ARG A 236 26.71 -0.46 2.61
CA ARG A 236 26.59 -0.04 4.01
C ARG A 236 26.49 -1.23 4.96
N SER A 237 27.10 -2.36 4.58
CA SER A 237 27.07 -3.57 5.39
C SER A 237 27.75 -3.40 6.76
N ASP A 238 28.59 -2.37 6.92
CA ASP A 238 29.20 -1.94 8.19
C ASP A 238 28.16 -1.50 9.23
N ARG A 239 26.95 -1.15 8.80
CA ARG A 239 25.84 -0.76 9.68
C ARG A 239 25.05 -1.94 10.25
N LEU A 240 25.20 -3.11 9.64
CA LEU A 240 24.40 -4.28 9.97
C LEU A 240 24.81 -4.88 11.30
N ARG A 241 23.80 -5.15 12.15
CA ARG A 241 23.97 -5.85 13.42
C ARG A 241 23.32 -7.22 13.32
N PRO A 242 24.00 -8.31 13.73
CA PRO A 242 23.38 -9.64 13.78
C PRO A 242 22.11 -9.61 14.64
N PHE A 243 21.10 -10.41 14.26
CA PHE A 243 19.93 -10.59 15.11
C PHE A 243 20.30 -11.46 16.32
N GLU A 244 20.27 -10.87 17.51
CA GLU A 244 20.40 -11.58 18.80
C GLU A 244 18.97 -11.86 19.28
N GLY A 245 18.53 -13.11 19.14
CA GLY A 245 17.16 -13.54 19.44
C GLY A 245 16.81 -13.56 20.92
#